data_AF-A0A7C2F5Q3-F1
#
_entry.id   AF-A0A7C2F5Q3-F1
#
_cell.length_a   1.000
_cell.length_b   1.000
_cell.length_c   1.000
_cell.angle_alpha   90.00
_cell.angle_beta   90.00
_cell.angle_gamma   90.00
#
_symmetry.space_group_name_H-M   'P 1'
#
loop_
_entity.id
_entity.type
_entity.pdbx_description
1 polymer ?
#
loop_
_entity_poly.entity_id
_entity_poly.type
_entity_poly.pdbx_seq_one_letter_code
_entity_poly.pdbx_strand_id
1 'polypeptide(L)'
;MGVEVLDAIAARRPFRLGELRAEPEGDRGWVVRGPDNGEPREVPAEASAIRALVRFDARGRYRPLSGARGLPGGWFVRCRDAAELEWVLETVYPLALVHLRQHAEGSLRVVGLDAALARQSGRYAVAAELSPEGRRRATSVVCSACVRVPLWAGARPAEPGAIPCPEPCSVLISFCREAALWERERPAPATDDPAAPFADFEVEGNPLRNAYLRAQTVEARGRA
;
A
#
# COMPACT_ATOMS: atom_id res chain seq x y z
N MET A 1 12.75 -14.25 6.30
CA MET A 1 11.43 -13.86 5.77
C MET A 1 11.45 -12.62 4.87
N GLY A 2 12.40 -11.67 4.99
CA GLY A 2 12.56 -10.57 4.00
C GLY A 2 13.57 -10.84 2.86
N VAL A 3 14.34 -11.93 2.96
CA VAL A 3 15.47 -12.23 2.08
C VAL A 3 15.04 -12.80 0.72
N GLU A 4 13.83 -13.36 0.62
CA GLU A 4 13.47 -14.19 -0.54
C GLU A 4 13.45 -13.44 -1.87
N VAL A 5 13.05 -12.17 -1.90
CA VAL A 5 13.09 -11.37 -3.14
C VAL A 5 14.54 -11.07 -3.53
N LEU A 6 15.37 -10.65 -2.57
CA LEU A 6 16.77 -10.32 -2.82
C LEU A 6 17.56 -11.58 -3.24
N ASP A 7 17.30 -12.72 -2.60
CA ASP A 7 17.85 -14.02 -2.95
C ASP A 7 17.35 -14.50 -4.31
N ALA A 8 16.08 -14.24 -4.65
CA ALA A 8 15.54 -14.59 -5.96
C ALA A 8 16.19 -13.77 -7.08
N ILE A 9 16.43 -12.48 -6.86
CA ILE A 9 17.18 -11.64 -7.81
C ILE A 9 18.60 -12.18 -7.99
N ALA A 10 19.32 -12.44 -6.89
CA ALA A 10 20.69 -12.95 -6.92
C ALA A 10 20.79 -14.34 -7.58
N ALA A 11 19.84 -15.23 -7.28
CA ALA A 11 19.79 -16.59 -7.83
C ALA A 11 19.11 -16.68 -9.20
N ARG A 12 18.67 -15.56 -9.79
CA ARG A 12 17.87 -15.51 -11.02
C ARG A 12 16.68 -16.48 -10.99
N ARG A 13 15.85 -16.40 -9.95
CA ARG A 13 14.61 -17.17 -9.81
C ARG A 13 13.39 -16.24 -9.92
N PRO A 14 12.25 -16.75 -10.41
CA PRO A 14 10.99 -16.00 -10.39
C PRO A 14 10.60 -15.59 -8.97
N PHE A 15 10.00 -14.41 -8.83
CA PHE A 15 9.48 -13.93 -7.54
C PHE A 15 8.27 -13.01 -7.70
N ARG A 16 7.62 -12.74 -6.58
CA ARG A 16 6.58 -11.71 -6.46
C ARG A 16 7.05 -10.59 -5.54
N LEU A 17 6.60 -9.38 -5.84
CA LEU A 17 6.76 -8.20 -4.98
C LEU A 17 5.46 -7.40 -5.05
N GLY A 18 4.66 -7.43 -3.98
CA GLY A 18 3.31 -6.86 -4.02
C GLY A 18 2.46 -7.47 -5.13
N GLU A 19 1.97 -6.64 -6.05
CA GLU A 19 1.16 -7.07 -7.21
C GLU A 19 2.01 -7.40 -8.46
N LEU A 20 3.33 -7.30 -8.37
CA LEU A 20 4.24 -7.59 -9.47
C LEU A 20 4.71 -9.05 -9.46
N ARG A 21 4.95 -9.59 -10.66
CA ARG A 21 5.73 -10.82 -10.89
C ARG A 21 6.97 -10.46 -11.67
N ALA A 22 8.11 -11.05 -11.32
CA ALA A 22 9.34 -10.90 -12.09
C ALA A 22 9.89 -12.28 -12.44
N GLU A 23 10.31 -12.46 -13.69
CA GLU A 23 10.83 -13.71 -14.24
C GLU A 23 12.13 -13.44 -15.03
N PRO A 24 13.16 -14.29 -14.91
CA PRO A 24 14.36 -14.17 -15.74
C PRO A 24 14.04 -14.36 -17.23
N GLU A 25 14.67 -13.56 -18.10
CA GLU A 25 14.56 -13.68 -19.56
C GLU A 25 15.97 -13.68 -20.17
N GLY A 26 16.33 -14.79 -20.84
CA GLY A 26 17.68 -15.01 -21.34
C GLY A 26 18.76 -15.00 -20.23
N ASP A 27 20.00 -14.75 -20.64
CA ASP A 27 21.17 -14.89 -19.76
C ASP A 27 21.20 -13.86 -18.64
N ARG A 28 20.77 -12.63 -18.92
CA ARG A 28 20.86 -11.50 -17.98
C ARG A 28 19.55 -10.75 -17.75
N GLY A 29 18.62 -10.80 -18.70
CA GLY A 29 17.40 -10.01 -18.68
C GLY A 29 16.35 -10.52 -17.68
N TRP A 30 15.31 -9.72 -17.54
CA TRP A 30 14.12 -9.99 -16.72
C TRP A 30 12.86 -9.42 -17.38
N VAL A 31 11.72 -10.04 -17.12
CA VAL A 31 10.41 -9.50 -17.43
C VAL A 31 9.68 -9.22 -16.13
N VAL A 32 9.28 -7.96 -15.91
CA VAL A 32 8.41 -7.55 -14.81
C VAL A 32 6.99 -7.41 -15.33
N ARG A 33 6.02 -8.08 -14.72
CA ARG A 33 4.61 -8.06 -15.09
C ARG A 33 3.78 -7.44 -13.98
N GLY A 34 2.82 -6.61 -14.36
CA GLY A 34 1.71 -6.23 -13.49
C GLY A 34 0.70 -7.38 -13.33
N PRO A 35 -0.44 -7.11 -12.67
CA PRO A 35 -1.56 -8.04 -12.57
C PRO A 35 -2.02 -8.64 -13.92
N ASP A 36 -2.41 -9.91 -13.89
CA ASP A 36 -2.78 -10.72 -15.08
C ASP A 36 -4.21 -10.42 -15.61
N ASN A 37 -4.66 -9.16 -15.57
CA ASN A 37 -5.95 -8.74 -16.11
C ASN A 37 -5.77 -7.84 -17.33
N GLY A 38 -6.19 -8.33 -18.50
CA GLY A 38 -6.15 -7.61 -19.78
C GLY A 38 -5.11 -8.15 -20.75
N GLU A 39 -5.11 -7.57 -21.96
CA GLU A 39 -4.19 -7.95 -23.04
C GLU A 39 -2.75 -7.49 -22.71
N PRO A 40 -1.74 -8.38 -22.78
CA PRO A 40 -0.36 -8.03 -22.46
C PRO A 40 0.21 -6.97 -23.40
N ARG A 41 0.66 -5.86 -22.82
CA ARG A 41 1.32 -4.76 -23.52
C ARG A 41 2.72 -4.51 -22.96
N GLU A 42 3.70 -4.35 -23.85
CA GLU A 42 5.02 -3.90 -23.45
C GLU A 42 5.01 -2.41 -23.09
N VAL A 43 5.61 -2.09 -21.95
CA VAL A 43 5.85 -0.73 -21.49
C VAL A 43 7.37 -0.50 -21.52
N PRO A 44 7.85 0.60 -22.12
CA PRO A 44 9.27 0.92 -22.10
C PRO A 44 9.81 1.01 -20.66
N ALA A 45 11.05 0.59 -20.45
CA ALA A 45 11.77 0.75 -19.18
C ALA A 45 12.19 2.21 -18.95
N GLU A 46 11.22 3.12 -18.97
CA GLU A 46 11.39 4.57 -18.85
C GLU A 46 10.56 5.12 -17.69
N ALA A 47 11.15 6.04 -16.91
CA ALA A 47 10.56 6.47 -15.64
C ALA A 47 9.19 7.11 -15.86
N SER A 48 9.07 7.91 -16.92
CA SER A 48 7.84 8.58 -17.33
C SER A 48 6.74 7.57 -17.70
N ALA A 49 7.08 6.54 -18.50
CA ALA A 49 6.13 5.53 -18.94
C ALA A 49 5.60 4.69 -17.77
N ILE A 50 6.50 4.21 -16.91
CA ILE A 50 6.14 3.42 -15.73
C ILE A 50 5.36 4.26 -14.72
N ARG A 51 5.79 5.51 -14.45
CA ARG A 51 5.06 6.40 -13.53
C ARG A 51 3.66 6.71 -14.06
N ALA A 52 3.51 6.99 -15.36
CA ALA A 52 2.20 7.23 -15.96
C ALA A 52 1.27 6.01 -15.81
N LEU A 53 1.82 4.81 -16.00
CA LEU A 53 1.12 3.55 -15.83
C LEU A 53 0.64 3.33 -14.39
N VAL A 54 1.51 3.50 -13.38
CA VAL A 54 1.18 3.18 -11.98
C VAL A 54 0.50 4.32 -11.24
N ARG A 55 0.37 5.51 -11.84
CA ARG A 55 -0.25 6.69 -11.22
C ARG A 55 -1.75 6.53 -10.99
N PHE A 56 -2.40 5.68 -11.78
CA PHE A 56 -3.83 5.40 -11.71
C PHE A 56 -4.07 3.91 -11.46
N ASP A 57 -5.21 3.58 -10.86
CA ASP A 57 -5.63 2.21 -10.63
C ASP A 57 -6.32 1.62 -11.86
N ALA A 58 -6.69 0.33 -11.80
CA ALA A 58 -7.41 -0.36 -12.86
C ALA A 58 -8.77 0.27 -13.25
N ARG A 59 -9.29 1.21 -12.45
CA ARG A 59 -10.52 1.98 -12.71
C ARG A 59 -10.24 3.42 -13.16
N GLY A 60 -8.98 3.79 -13.39
CA GLY A 60 -8.58 5.14 -13.78
C GLY A 60 -8.53 6.16 -12.64
N ARG A 61 -8.65 5.73 -11.38
CA ARG A 61 -8.61 6.63 -10.21
C ARG A 61 -7.17 6.87 -9.79
N TYR A 62 -6.87 8.10 -9.37
CA TYR A 62 -5.54 8.45 -8.91
C TYR A 62 -5.10 7.59 -7.69
N ARG A 63 -3.85 7.10 -7.72
CA ARG A 63 -3.21 6.31 -6.65
C ARG A 63 -2.24 7.19 -5.85
N PRO A 64 -2.69 7.83 -4.76
CA PRO A 64 -1.81 8.68 -3.92
C PRO A 64 -0.79 7.87 -3.11
N LEU A 65 -0.99 6.56 -2.99
CA LEU A 65 -0.11 5.65 -2.28
C LEU A 65 0.39 4.58 -3.26
N SER A 66 1.71 4.54 -3.48
CA SER A 66 2.34 3.56 -4.38
C SER A 66 2.09 2.11 -3.95
N GLY A 67 1.90 1.87 -2.65
CA GLY A 67 1.55 0.57 -2.09
C GLY A 67 0.05 0.23 -2.13
N ALA A 68 -0.85 1.12 -2.57
CA ALA A 68 -2.28 0.81 -2.67
C ALA A 68 -2.51 -0.33 -3.67
N ARG A 69 -3.36 -1.30 -3.33
CA ARG A 69 -3.75 -2.37 -4.24
C ARG A 69 -4.55 -1.81 -5.42
N GLY A 70 -4.59 -2.57 -6.52
CA GLY A 70 -5.31 -2.22 -7.72
C GLY A 70 -4.44 -1.60 -8.81
N LEU A 71 -3.16 -1.99 -8.91
CA LEU A 71 -2.38 -1.69 -10.11
C LEU A 71 -3.16 -2.09 -11.37
N PRO A 72 -3.09 -1.31 -12.47
CA PRO A 72 -3.64 -1.73 -13.74
C PRO A 72 -2.91 -3.00 -14.20
N GLY A 73 -3.63 -3.90 -14.87
CA GLY A 73 -3.07 -5.12 -15.42
C GLY A 73 -2.69 -5.02 -16.89
N GLY A 74 -2.32 -6.16 -17.45
CA GLY A 74 -2.08 -6.29 -18.89
C GLY A 74 -0.82 -5.56 -19.36
N TRP A 75 0.19 -5.42 -18.50
CA TRP A 75 1.45 -4.78 -18.87
C TRP A 75 2.66 -5.55 -18.40
N PHE A 76 3.76 -5.38 -19.13
CA PHE A 76 5.06 -5.88 -18.72
C PHE A 76 6.17 -4.93 -19.16
N VAL A 77 7.31 -5.00 -18.49
CA VAL A 77 8.54 -4.26 -18.81
C VAL A 77 9.67 -5.28 -18.96
N ARG A 78 10.38 -5.24 -20.10
CA ARG A 78 11.64 -5.98 -20.28
C ARG A 78 12.79 -5.18 -19.71
N CYS A 79 13.56 -5.83 -18.86
CA CYS A 79 14.75 -5.28 -18.23
C CYS A 79 15.97 -6.01 -18.80
N ARG A 80 17.01 -5.26 -19.17
CA ARG A 80 18.25 -5.78 -19.75
C ARG A 80 19.10 -6.57 -18.75
N ASP A 81 18.99 -6.21 -17.48
CA ASP A 81 19.74 -6.81 -16.38
C ASP A 81 19.05 -6.61 -15.02
N ALA A 82 19.71 -7.05 -13.94
CA ALA A 82 19.22 -6.90 -12.58
C ALA A 82 19.18 -5.43 -12.10
N ALA A 83 20.06 -4.56 -12.60
CA ALA A 83 20.07 -3.15 -12.19
C ALA A 83 18.84 -2.41 -12.76
N GLU A 84 18.48 -2.68 -14.01
CA GLU A 84 17.26 -2.15 -14.61
C GLU A 84 16.00 -2.74 -13.95
N LEU A 85 16.02 -4.03 -13.57
CA LEU A 85 14.96 -4.63 -12.75
C LEU A 85 14.77 -3.88 -11.42
N GLU A 86 15.84 -3.69 -10.64
CA GLU A 86 15.76 -2.99 -9.35
C GLU A 86 15.22 -1.56 -9.50
N TRP A 87 15.62 -0.88 -10.57
CA TRP A 87 15.12 0.46 -10.89
C TRP A 87 13.64 0.47 -11.29
N VAL A 88 13.16 -0.53 -12.05
CA VAL A 88 11.72 -0.70 -12.35
C VAL A 88 10.93 -0.92 -11.05
N LEU A 89 11.41 -1.82 -10.19
CA LEU A 89 10.77 -2.12 -8.90
C LEU A 89 10.73 -0.88 -7.99
N GLU A 90 11.82 -0.11 -7.92
CA GLU A 90 11.89 1.14 -7.17
C GLU A 90 10.93 2.21 -7.73
N THR A 91 10.72 2.23 -9.04
CA THR A 91 9.77 3.16 -9.67
C THR A 91 8.32 2.81 -9.32
N VAL A 92 7.98 1.52 -9.25
CA VAL A 92 6.61 1.05 -8.91
C VAL A 92 6.35 1.09 -7.40
N TYR A 93 7.27 0.56 -6.61
CA TYR A 93 7.19 0.48 -5.15
C TYR A 93 8.43 1.10 -4.50
N PRO A 94 8.48 2.45 -4.40
CA PRO A 94 9.62 3.15 -3.81
C PRO A 94 10.03 2.62 -2.44
N LEU A 95 11.33 2.41 -2.25
CA LEU A 95 11.99 1.87 -1.07
C LEU A 95 11.66 0.41 -0.72
N ALA A 96 10.94 -0.34 -1.56
CA ALA A 96 10.55 -1.71 -1.22
C ALA A 96 11.77 -2.63 -1.01
N LEU A 97 12.75 -2.60 -1.92
CA LEU A 97 13.97 -3.41 -1.80
C LEU A 97 14.84 -2.95 -0.63
N VAL A 98 14.90 -1.64 -0.37
CA VAL A 98 15.62 -1.07 0.79
C VAL A 98 15.00 -1.56 2.09
N HIS A 99 13.68 -1.48 2.24
CA HIS A 99 13.01 -1.94 3.46
C HIS A 99 13.11 -3.45 3.63
N LEU A 100 13.06 -4.24 2.54
CA LEU A 100 13.29 -5.69 2.60
C LEU A 100 14.70 -6.02 3.13
N ARG A 101 15.73 -5.34 2.59
CA ARG A 101 17.12 -5.50 3.04
C ARG A 101 17.29 -5.12 4.51
N GLN A 102 16.87 -3.93 4.88
CA GLN A 102 16.98 -3.45 6.26
C GLN A 102 16.19 -4.32 7.25
N HIS A 103 15.03 -4.85 6.83
CA HIS A 103 14.27 -5.76 7.66
C HIS A 103 14.98 -7.10 7.85
N ALA A 104 15.57 -7.66 6.79
CA ALA A 104 16.35 -8.89 6.85
C ALA A 104 17.58 -8.75 7.76
N GLU A 105 18.23 -7.58 7.74
CA GLU A 105 19.40 -7.26 8.56
C GLU A 105 19.04 -6.85 10.00
N GLY A 106 17.76 -6.69 10.33
CA GLY A 106 17.31 -6.18 11.63
C GLY A 106 17.63 -4.69 11.86
N SER A 107 17.98 -3.95 10.80
CA SER A 107 18.35 -2.53 10.85
C SER A 107 17.19 -1.58 10.51
N LEU A 108 16.04 -2.10 10.09
CA LEU A 108 14.87 -1.29 9.71
C LEU A 108 14.29 -0.55 10.93
N ARG A 109 14.43 0.78 10.93
CA ARG A 109 13.83 1.65 11.94
C ARG A 109 12.31 1.66 11.78
N VAL A 110 11.59 1.36 12.86
CA VAL A 110 10.11 1.34 12.89
C VAL A 110 9.58 2.49 13.75
N VAL A 111 8.54 3.17 13.28
CA VAL A 111 7.87 4.29 13.96
C VAL A 111 6.39 3.98 14.10
N GLY A 112 5.90 3.88 15.34
CA GLY A 112 4.51 3.57 15.65
C GLY A 112 3.51 4.68 15.31
N LEU A 113 2.22 4.33 15.27
CA LEU A 113 1.13 5.26 14.96
C LEU A 113 1.04 6.43 15.91
N ASP A 114 1.19 6.21 17.21
CA ASP A 114 1.08 7.26 18.22
C ASP A 114 2.14 8.34 18.03
N ALA A 115 3.40 7.94 17.77
CA ALA A 115 4.48 8.86 17.44
C ALA A 115 4.25 9.59 16.11
N ALA A 116 3.61 8.94 15.13
CA ALA A 116 3.25 9.59 13.87
C ALA A 116 2.14 10.63 14.03
N LEU A 117 1.10 10.31 14.80
CA LEU A 117 -0.01 11.21 15.11
C LEU A 117 0.45 12.41 15.96
N ALA A 118 1.33 12.19 16.94
CA ALA A 118 1.84 13.26 17.80
C ALA A 118 2.67 14.34 17.05
N ARG A 119 3.18 14.02 15.85
CA ARG A 119 3.91 14.99 15.00
C ARG A 119 3.00 15.85 14.14
N GLN A 120 1.70 15.55 14.07
CA GLN A 120 0.78 16.27 13.20
C GLN A 120 0.35 17.61 13.81
N SER A 121 0.16 18.60 12.95
CA SER A 121 -0.24 19.95 13.33
C SER A 121 -1.30 20.52 12.38
N GLY A 122 -1.81 21.71 12.68
CA GLY A 122 -2.85 22.37 11.88
C GLY A 122 -4.10 21.49 11.71
N ARG A 123 -4.62 21.37 10.49
CA ARG A 123 -5.84 20.59 10.20
C ARG A 123 -5.75 19.10 10.56
N TYR A 124 -4.54 18.57 10.76
CA TYR A 124 -4.29 17.17 11.10
C TYR A 124 -4.10 16.93 12.60
N ALA A 125 -4.04 17.97 13.44
CA ALA A 125 -3.85 17.81 14.88
C ALA A 125 -4.95 16.93 15.53
N VAL A 126 -6.19 17.04 15.05
CA VAL A 126 -7.34 16.25 15.53
C VAL A 126 -7.14 14.74 15.35
N ALA A 127 -6.27 14.29 14.44
CA ALA A 127 -6.00 12.87 14.24
C ALA A 127 -5.40 12.20 15.51
N ALA A 128 -4.69 12.96 16.35
CA ALA A 128 -4.18 12.47 17.63
C ALA A 128 -5.27 12.22 18.68
N GLU A 129 -6.49 12.75 18.45
CA GLU A 129 -7.63 12.57 19.35
C GLU A 129 -8.41 11.27 19.07
N LEU A 130 -8.11 10.59 17.96
CA LEU A 130 -8.72 9.29 17.61
C LEU A 130 -8.47 8.26 18.70
N SER A 131 -9.54 7.59 19.15
CA SER A 131 -9.47 6.60 20.23
C SER A 131 -8.56 5.40 19.87
N PRO A 132 -8.04 4.65 20.86
CA PRO A 132 -7.27 3.43 20.57
C PRO A 132 -8.00 2.40 19.72
N GLU A 133 -9.33 2.27 19.90
CA GLU A 133 -10.16 1.40 19.07
C GLU A 133 -10.29 1.95 17.65
N GLY A 134 -10.52 3.26 17.52
CA GLY A 134 -10.54 3.95 16.23
C GLY A 134 -9.23 3.78 15.46
N ARG A 135 -8.07 3.87 16.13
CA ARG A 135 -6.74 3.64 15.54
C ARG A 135 -6.58 2.21 15.04
N ARG A 136 -7.00 1.20 15.82
CA ARG A 136 -6.99 -0.21 15.37
C ARG A 136 -7.87 -0.41 14.15
N ARG A 137 -9.09 0.14 14.16
CA ARG A 137 -10.04 0.04 13.05
C ARG A 137 -9.50 0.73 11.79
N ALA A 138 -8.98 1.96 11.92
CA ALA A 138 -8.35 2.70 10.83
C ALA A 138 -7.18 1.94 10.22
N THR A 139 -6.31 1.38 11.08
CA THR A 139 -5.18 0.55 10.64
C THR A 139 -5.67 -0.67 9.85
N SER A 140 -6.65 -1.41 10.38
CA SER A 140 -7.21 -2.59 9.71
C SER A 140 -7.79 -2.24 8.33
N VAL A 141 -8.64 -1.20 8.26
CA VAL A 141 -9.31 -0.78 7.03
C VAL A 141 -8.29 -0.31 5.98
N VAL A 142 -7.43 0.66 6.33
CA VAL A 142 -6.52 1.27 5.35
C VAL A 142 -5.40 0.31 4.94
N CYS A 143 -4.79 -0.41 5.89
CA CYS A 143 -3.66 -1.27 5.58
C CYS A 143 -4.07 -2.55 4.84
N SER A 144 -5.32 -3.02 4.96
CA SER A 144 -5.83 -4.14 4.14
C SER A 144 -5.86 -3.81 2.63
N ALA A 145 -6.03 -2.53 2.29
CA ALA A 145 -6.00 -2.03 0.93
C ALA A 145 -4.57 -1.76 0.40
N CYS A 146 -3.53 -2.14 1.14
CA CYS A 146 -2.12 -1.95 0.78
C CYS A 146 -1.42 -3.30 0.55
N VAL A 147 -0.42 -3.32 -0.32
CA VAL A 147 0.48 -4.49 -0.50
C VAL A 147 1.57 -4.56 0.57
N ARG A 148 1.75 -3.50 1.35
CA ARG A 148 2.77 -3.43 2.40
C ARG A 148 2.22 -3.91 3.75
N VAL A 149 3.07 -4.57 4.53
CA VAL A 149 2.74 -5.12 5.85
C VAL A 149 3.16 -4.12 6.96
N PRO A 150 2.24 -3.61 7.78
CA PRO A 150 2.53 -2.56 8.77
C PRO A 150 3.29 -3.12 9.99
N LEU A 151 4.62 -3.20 9.89
CA LEU A 151 5.49 -3.60 11.00
C LEU A 151 5.31 -2.68 12.22
N TRP A 152 5.06 -1.40 11.97
CA TRP A 152 4.76 -0.42 13.01
C TRP A 152 3.50 -0.73 13.82
N ALA A 153 2.60 -1.56 13.30
CA ALA A 153 1.41 -2.05 13.99
C ALA A 153 1.62 -3.44 14.64
N GLY A 154 2.85 -3.95 14.64
CA GLY A 154 3.18 -5.30 15.12
C GLY A 154 2.85 -6.42 14.14
N ALA A 155 2.42 -6.11 12.91
CA ALA A 155 2.18 -7.12 11.88
C ALA A 155 3.51 -7.77 11.45
N ARG A 156 3.45 -9.04 11.05
CA ARG A 156 4.61 -9.80 10.57
C ARG A 156 4.39 -10.20 9.11
N PRO A 157 5.37 -10.00 8.21
CA PRO A 157 5.30 -10.51 6.85
C PRO A 157 5.21 -12.04 6.88
N ALA A 158 4.05 -12.58 6.49
CA ALA A 158 3.80 -14.03 6.48
C ALA A 158 4.12 -14.66 5.12
N GLU A 159 4.05 -13.88 4.05
CA GLU A 159 4.18 -14.33 2.67
C GLU A 159 5.52 -13.89 2.04
N PRO A 160 6.13 -14.73 1.18
CA PRO A 160 7.19 -14.31 0.27
C PRO A 160 6.83 -13.04 -0.52
N GLY A 161 7.74 -12.07 -0.56
CA GLY A 161 7.51 -10.82 -1.32
C GLY A 161 6.63 -9.78 -0.62
N ALA A 162 6.23 -10.01 0.62
CA ALA A 162 5.54 -9.02 1.45
C ALA A 162 6.48 -7.86 1.82
N ILE A 163 6.09 -6.64 1.43
CA ILE A 163 6.92 -5.44 1.62
C ILE A 163 6.72 -4.90 3.04
N PRO A 164 7.77 -4.81 3.88
CA PRO A 164 7.63 -4.24 5.22
C PRO A 164 7.34 -2.74 5.15
N CYS A 165 6.38 -2.29 5.97
CA CYS A 165 6.01 -0.89 6.15
C CYS A 165 6.48 -0.44 7.54
N PRO A 166 7.53 0.39 7.62
CA PRO A 166 8.14 0.80 8.89
C PRO A 166 7.40 1.95 9.59
N GLU A 167 6.55 2.69 8.88
CA GLU A 167 5.91 3.90 9.40
C GLU A 167 4.53 4.14 8.76
N PRO A 168 3.54 4.68 9.50
CA PRO A 168 2.25 5.12 8.96
C PRO A 168 2.41 6.12 7.81
N CYS A 169 1.74 5.85 6.68
CA CYS A 169 1.75 6.77 5.54
C CYS A 169 0.78 7.96 5.71
N SER A 170 0.96 9.01 4.92
CA SER A 170 0.10 10.20 4.93
C SER A 170 -1.38 9.91 4.61
N VAL A 171 -1.66 8.84 3.85
CA VAL A 171 -3.03 8.38 3.61
C VAL A 171 -3.68 7.89 4.90
N LEU A 172 -2.98 7.07 5.70
CA LEU A 172 -3.49 6.64 7.01
C LEU A 172 -3.64 7.82 7.97
N ILE A 173 -2.70 8.78 7.98
CA ILE A 173 -2.83 9.99 8.81
C ILE A 173 -4.09 10.79 8.43
N SER A 174 -4.35 10.95 7.13
CA SER A 174 -5.56 11.62 6.65
C SER A 174 -6.82 10.84 6.99
N PHE A 175 -6.77 9.51 6.95
CA PHE A 175 -7.88 8.68 7.39
C PHE A 175 -8.15 8.80 8.90
N CYS A 176 -7.09 8.80 9.72
CA CYS A 176 -7.21 8.97 11.17
C CYS A 176 -7.81 10.33 11.54
N ARG A 177 -7.51 11.38 10.76
CA ARG A 177 -8.15 12.70 10.91
C ARG A 177 -9.67 12.57 10.76
N GLU A 178 -10.15 12.05 9.63
CA GLU A 178 -11.59 11.93 9.41
C GLU A 178 -12.25 10.99 10.42
N ALA A 179 -11.60 9.88 10.73
CA ALA A 179 -12.08 8.94 11.73
C ALA A 179 -12.28 9.59 13.11
N ALA A 180 -11.41 10.52 13.51
CA ALA A 180 -11.55 11.24 14.78
C ALA A 180 -12.79 12.15 14.78
N LEU A 181 -13.16 12.72 13.63
CA LEU A 181 -14.39 13.48 13.45
C LEU A 181 -15.62 12.56 13.48
N TRP A 182 -15.57 11.43 12.76
CA TRP A 182 -16.65 10.45 12.73
C TRP A 182 -16.95 9.81 14.09
N GLU A 183 -15.95 9.67 14.99
CA GLU A 183 -16.21 9.21 16.37
C GLU A 183 -17.15 10.15 17.15
N ARG A 184 -17.13 11.45 16.82
CA ARG A 184 -17.98 12.48 17.45
C ARG A 184 -19.34 12.59 16.76
N GLU A 185 -19.31 12.69 15.44
CA GLU A 185 -20.49 12.98 14.61
C GLU A 185 -21.34 11.74 14.35
N ARG A 186 -20.71 10.55 14.34
CA ARG A 186 -21.34 9.25 14.07
C ARG A 186 -22.20 9.24 12.81
N PRO A 187 -21.66 9.62 11.64
CA PRO A 187 -22.41 9.56 10.39
C PRO A 187 -22.76 8.10 10.05
N ALA A 188 -23.89 7.92 9.37
CA ALA A 188 -24.24 6.61 8.84
C ALA A 188 -23.30 6.21 7.67
N PRO A 189 -22.98 4.92 7.51
CA PRO A 189 -22.31 4.44 6.31
C PRO A 189 -23.26 4.60 5.10
N ALA A 190 -22.71 5.02 3.96
CA ALA A 190 -23.43 5.08 2.69
C ALA A 190 -23.19 3.82 1.84
N THR A 191 -23.75 3.80 0.64
CA THR A 191 -23.44 2.80 -0.39
C THR A 191 -22.06 3.07 -0.98
N ASP A 192 -21.27 2.02 -1.15
CA ASP A 192 -19.93 2.14 -1.74
C ASP A 192 -20.03 2.49 -3.24
N ASP A 193 -19.31 3.53 -3.65
CA ASP A 193 -19.15 3.92 -5.06
C ASP A 193 -17.78 3.44 -5.58
N PRO A 194 -17.74 2.51 -6.54
CA PRO A 194 -16.49 2.05 -7.15
C PRO A 194 -15.66 3.17 -7.80
N ALA A 195 -16.29 4.27 -8.21
CA ALA A 195 -15.63 5.44 -8.81
C ALA A 195 -15.05 6.41 -7.77
N ALA A 196 -15.43 6.29 -6.49
CA ALA A 196 -14.94 7.19 -5.44
C ALA A 196 -13.40 7.17 -5.35
N PRO A 197 -12.74 8.34 -5.20
CA PRO A 197 -11.29 8.42 -5.11
C PRO A 197 -10.74 7.64 -3.91
N PHE A 198 -9.58 7.00 -4.07
CA PHE A 198 -9.02 6.09 -3.06
C PHE A 198 -8.80 6.76 -1.68
N ALA A 199 -8.25 7.97 -1.65
CA ALA A 199 -7.91 8.69 -0.42
C ALA A 199 -8.68 10.01 -0.25
N ASP A 200 -9.87 10.10 -0.84
CA ASP A 200 -10.83 11.17 -0.52
C ASP A 200 -11.89 10.59 0.41
N PHE A 201 -11.73 10.85 1.70
CA PHE A 201 -12.53 10.24 2.76
C PHE A 201 -13.76 11.08 3.13
N GLU A 202 -13.88 12.30 2.60
CA GLU A 202 -15.05 13.15 2.79
C GLU A 202 -16.19 12.72 1.85
N VAL A 203 -15.87 12.07 0.73
CA VAL A 203 -16.84 11.45 -0.18
C VAL A 203 -17.57 10.30 0.51
N GLU A 204 -18.90 10.43 0.65
CA GLU A 204 -19.74 9.42 1.32
C GLU A 204 -19.64 8.03 0.70
N GLY A 205 -19.49 7.96 -0.63
CA GLY A 205 -19.33 6.70 -1.36
C GLY A 205 -17.96 6.02 -1.18
N ASN A 206 -17.01 6.62 -0.47
CA ASN A 206 -15.68 6.04 -0.31
C ASN A 206 -15.74 4.68 0.42
N PRO A 207 -15.26 3.57 -0.19
CA PRO A 207 -15.36 2.24 0.41
C PRO A 207 -14.59 2.09 1.74
N LEU A 208 -13.47 2.80 1.91
CA LEU A 208 -12.69 2.76 3.16
C LEU A 208 -13.42 3.49 4.29
N ARG A 209 -14.00 4.66 4.00
CA ARG A 209 -14.88 5.37 4.95
C ARG A 209 -16.02 4.46 5.41
N ASN A 210 -16.76 3.90 4.47
CA ASN A 210 -17.94 3.11 4.80
C ASN A 210 -17.58 1.79 5.50
N ALA A 211 -16.45 1.16 5.16
CA ALA A 211 -15.95 0.01 5.90
C ALA A 211 -15.68 0.34 7.39
N TYR A 212 -15.08 1.50 7.67
CA TYR A 212 -14.83 1.96 9.03
C TYR A 212 -16.14 2.24 9.79
N LEU A 213 -17.07 2.97 9.19
CA LEU A 213 -18.35 3.32 9.84
C LEU A 213 -19.23 2.08 10.10
N ARG A 214 -19.22 1.10 9.19
CA ARG A 214 -19.91 -0.19 9.39
C ARG A 214 -19.32 -0.94 10.58
N ALA A 215 -18.00 -1.06 10.65
CA ALA A 215 -17.33 -1.72 11.78
C ALA A 215 -17.57 -0.99 13.12
N GLN A 216 -17.54 0.35 13.12
CA GLN A 216 -17.87 1.16 14.30
C GLN A 216 -19.30 0.89 14.81
N THR A 217 -20.26 0.78 13.89
CA THR A 217 -21.66 0.49 14.21
C THR A 217 -21.83 -0.88 14.84
N VAL A 218 -21.17 -1.90 14.30
CA VAL A 218 -21.23 -3.28 14.81
C VAL A 218 -20.69 -3.36 16.23
N GLU A 219 -19.53 -2.77 16.49
CA GLU A 219 -18.94 -2.79 17.84
C GLU A 219 -19.76 -1.99 18.86
N ALA A 220 -20.40 -0.88 18.45
CA ALA A 220 -21.28 -0.13 19.34
C ALA A 220 -22.49 -0.97 19.78
N ARG A 221 -23.04 -1.80 18.88
CA ARG A 221 -24.13 -2.74 19.19
C ARG A 221 -23.71 -3.92 20.06
N GLY A 222 -22.47 -4.41 19.91
CA GLY A 222 -21.95 -5.51 20.73
C GLY A 222 -21.55 -5.10 22.16
N ARG A 223 -21.52 -3.80 22.46
CA ARG A 223 -21.23 -3.24 23.79
C ARG A 223 -22.49 -2.78 24.55
N ALA A 224 -23.66 -2.82 23.91
CA ALA A 224 -24.96 -2.45 24.47
C ALA A 224 -25.71 -3.71 24.92
#